data_AF-A0A5C6XJA2-F1
#
_entry.id   AF-A0A5C6XJA2-F1
#
_cell.length_a   1.000
_cell.length_b   1.000
_cell.length_c   1.000
_cell.angle_alpha   90.00
_cell.angle_beta   90.00
_cell.angle_gamma   90.00
#
_symmetry.space_group_name_H-M   'P 1'
#
loop_
_entity.id
_entity.type
_entity.pdbx_description
1 polymer ?
#
loop_
_entity_poly.entity_id
_entity_poly.type
_entity_poly.pdbx_seq_one_letter_code
_entity_poly.pdbx_strand_id
1 'polypeptide(L)'
;MKPTKSQFFKRQITLQEIGEVGQQKLQNASVLVVGCGGLGSPIAVYLASSGIGEIHLVDFDTIDITNLHRQVFFSLEDVGKFKAEVISTFIKKRAPFTEVSFSNKPITKENVFELLEDVDVVVDGTDSLPTKYLLNDACVLQNKPMVYGSLYKFDGYVATFNVLQKEGSYSANLRDAFPEMATDIPNCEEAGTLNSIVGIIATQQVNEVLKLITGIGKPLINQLLIYNSLQNTQLKMKLKPTVLKEKIAKIFKVQTYFDAVCATQNNDFLITAADLKSKLEDKNLELIAVLPNLKLPFEVHQVIPIQNFKAENIIVDFDKTYVMVCQRGMNSYIATKMMKNKYPELNVFSLVGGISKYKIAHK
;
A
#
# COMPACT_ATOMS: atom_id res chain seq x y z
N MET A 1 -2.98 18.86 34.63
CA MET A 1 -1.65 19.49 34.43
C MET A 1 -1.20 19.15 33.01
N LYS A 2 -0.85 20.14 32.16
CA LYS A 2 -0.29 19.85 30.83
C LYS A 2 1.15 19.33 31.04
N PRO A 3 1.53 18.16 30.48
CA PRO A 3 2.88 17.63 30.65
C PRO A 3 3.92 18.57 30.00
N THR A 4 5.17 18.52 30.45
CA THR A 4 6.30 19.15 29.73
C THR A 4 6.99 18.15 28.79
N LYS A 5 7.74 18.62 27.79
CA LYS A 5 8.52 17.75 26.88
C LYS A 5 9.49 16.86 27.67
N SER A 6 10.21 17.43 28.64
CA SER A 6 11.13 16.69 29.51
C SER A 6 10.44 15.58 30.32
N GLN A 7 9.22 15.83 30.83
CA GLN A 7 8.45 14.81 31.53
C GLN A 7 7.99 13.68 30.60
N PHE A 8 7.45 14.03 29.43
CA PHE A 8 6.88 13.06 28.50
C PHE A 8 7.94 12.17 27.84
N PHE A 9 9.09 12.75 27.49
CA PHE A 9 10.20 12.04 26.85
C PHE A 9 11.28 11.56 27.82
N LYS A 10 11.06 11.66 29.15
CA LYS A 10 12.09 11.37 30.17
C LYS A 10 12.85 10.06 29.92
N ARG A 11 12.12 8.97 29.64
CA ARG A 11 12.72 7.64 29.42
C ARG A 11 13.52 7.56 28.12
N GLN A 12 13.11 8.29 27.08
CA GLN A 12 13.82 8.36 25.81
C GLN A 12 15.08 9.24 25.92
N ILE A 13 14.96 10.41 26.54
CA ILE A 13 16.08 11.34 26.81
C ILE A 13 17.14 10.70 27.73
N THR A 14 16.76 9.79 28.62
CA THR A 14 17.71 9.11 29.52
C THR A 14 18.70 8.21 28.75
N LEU A 15 18.37 7.75 27.54
CA LEU A 15 19.28 6.99 26.70
C LEU A 15 20.42 7.89 26.23
N GLN A 16 21.66 7.53 26.53
CA GLN A 16 22.83 8.37 26.25
C GLN A 16 22.99 8.66 24.75
N GLU A 17 22.63 7.71 23.89
CA GLU A 17 22.68 7.83 22.44
C GLU A 17 21.65 8.83 21.90
N ILE A 18 20.51 9.00 22.58
CA ILE A 18 19.48 9.98 22.20
C ILE A 18 19.75 11.30 22.92
N GLY A 19 19.66 11.32 24.26
CA GLY A 19 19.82 12.53 25.05
C GLY A 19 18.83 13.64 24.67
N GLU A 20 19.10 14.85 25.16
CA GLU A 20 18.30 16.02 24.76
C GLU A 20 18.53 16.39 23.29
N VAL A 21 19.75 16.20 22.78
CA VAL A 21 20.13 16.52 21.40
C VAL A 21 19.34 15.67 20.40
N GLY A 22 19.29 14.35 20.59
CA GLY A 22 18.54 13.44 19.74
C GLY A 22 17.03 13.69 19.84
N GLN A 23 16.50 13.98 21.03
CA GLN A 23 15.10 14.36 21.18
C GLN A 23 14.77 15.66 20.43
N GLN A 24 15.67 16.64 20.46
CA GLN A 24 15.48 17.89 19.72
C GLN A 24 15.53 17.66 18.21
N LYS A 25 16.40 16.76 17.71
CA LYS A 25 16.38 16.35 16.30
C LYS A 25 15.04 15.76 15.89
N LEU A 26 14.47 14.86 16.71
CA LEU A 26 13.13 14.31 16.47
C LEU A 26 12.07 15.41 16.43
N GLN A 27 12.12 16.35 17.38
CA GLN A 27 11.16 17.45 17.46
C GLN A 27 11.27 18.46 16.31
N ASN A 28 12.41 18.51 15.62
CA ASN A 28 12.61 19.37 14.46
C ASN A 28 12.30 18.66 13.13
N ALA A 29 11.96 17.37 13.17
CA ALA A 29 11.79 16.57 11.96
C ALA A 29 10.33 16.50 11.50
N SER A 30 10.15 16.40 10.19
CA SER A 30 8.87 16.17 9.52
C SER A 30 8.81 14.80 8.84
N VAL A 31 7.70 14.09 8.98
CA VAL A 31 7.52 12.74 8.42
C VAL A 31 6.21 12.62 7.64
N LEU A 32 6.28 12.13 6.40
CA LEU A 32 5.13 11.72 5.62
C LEU A 32 4.85 10.23 5.82
N VAL A 33 3.67 9.88 6.31
CA VAL A 33 3.22 8.49 6.42
C VAL A 33 2.12 8.24 5.40
N VAL A 34 2.40 7.37 4.43
CA VAL A 34 1.47 7.03 3.35
C VAL A 34 0.88 5.66 3.59
N GLY A 35 -0.45 5.61 3.67
CA GLY A 35 -1.22 4.50 4.22
C GLY A 35 -1.33 4.62 5.75
N CYS A 36 -2.56 4.52 6.26
CA CYS A 36 -2.95 4.51 7.68
C CYS A 36 -3.64 3.19 8.05
N GLY A 37 -3.35 2.12 7.30
CA GLY A 37 -3.82 0.76 7.57
C GLY A 37 -3.04 0.05 8.66
N GLY A 38 -2.76 -1.24 8.45
CA GLY A 38 -2.14 -2.11 9.47
C GLY A 38 -0.71 -1.69 9.84
N LEU A 39 0.11 -1.31 8.85
CA LEU A 39 1.46 -0.80 9.09
C LEU A 39 1.43 0.67 9.50
N GLY A 40 0.74 1.48 8.70
CA GLY A 40 0.74 2.94 8.84
C GLY A 40 0.22 3.47 10.15
N SER A 41 -0.90 2.94 10.68
CA SER A 41 -1.48 3.46 11.92
C SER A 41 -0.56 3.29 13.14
N PRO A 42 0.05 2.11 13.42
CA PRO A 42 1.09 2.02 14.42
C PRO A 42 2.27 2.95 14.15
N ILE A 43 2.77 3.03 12.91
CA ILE A 43 3.93 3.87 12.61
C ILE A 43 3.67 5.32 12.99
N ALA A 44 2.55 5.89 12.54
CA ALA A 44 2.18 7.27 12.84
C ALA A 44 2.08 7.52 14.35
N VAL A 45 1.41 6.63 15.09
CA VAL A 45 1.23 6.78 16.54
C VAL A 45 2.54 6.65 17.31
N TYR A 46 3.39 5.69 16.96
CA TYR A 46 4.68 5.50 17.61
C TYR A 46 5.64 6.66 17.31
N LEU A 47 5.71 7.13 16.06
CA LEU A 47 6.52 8.29 15.69
C LEU A 47 6.09 9.55 16.42
N ALA A 48 4.79 9.82 16.49
CA ALA A 48 4.27 10.94 17.26
C ALA A 48 4.62 10.80 18.75
N SER A 49 4.45 9.60 19.31
CA SER A 49 4.76 9.32 20.71
C SER A 49 6.26 9.41 21.03
N SER A 50 7.13 9.17 20.04
CA SER A 50 8.58 9.39 20.12
C SER A 50 8.99 10.86 19.98
N GLY A 51 8.05 11.74 19.63
CA GLY A 51 8.27 13.16 19.52
C GLY A 51 8.83 13.61 18.18
N ILE A 52 8.38 13.01 17.07
CA ILE A 52 8.49 13.66 15.76
C ILE A 52 7.75 15.00 15.82
N GLY A 53 8.34 16.06 15.26
CA GLY A 53 7.78 17.42 15.27
C GLY A 53 6.48 17.49 14.48
N GLU A 54 6.53 17.06 13.23
CA GLU A 54 5.42 17.15 12.29
C GLU A 54 5.17 15.82 11.59
N ILE A 55 3.91 15.40 11.50
CA ILE A 55 3.51 14.20 10.75
C ILE A 55 2.36 14.56 9.81
N HIS A 56 2.54 14.28 8.52
CA HIS A 56 1.45 14.31 7.55
C HIS A 56 1.00 12.89 7.21
N LEU A 57 -0.30 12.63 7.30
CA LEU A 57 -0.91 11.33 7.02
C LEU A 57 -1.63 11.35 5.67
N VAL A 58 -1.40 10.35 4.82
CA VAL A 58 -2.11 10.21 3.54
C VAL A 58 -2.79 8.86 3.49
N ASP A 59 -4.12 8.83 3.57
CA ASP A 59 -4.93 7.62 3.35
C ASP A 59 -6.35 8.02 2.94
N PHE A 60 -6.82 7.47 1.82
CA PHE A 60 -8.15 7.77 1.27
C PHE A 60 -9.23 6.80 1.72
N ASP A 61 -8.86 5.68 2.34
CA ASP A 61 -9.79 4.63 2.72
C ASP A 61 -10.58 4.97 3.99
N THR A 62 -11.74 4.34 4.09
CA THR A 62 -12.51 4.24 5.32
C THR A 62 -12.16 2.97 6.09
N ILE A 63 -12.44 2.98 7.40
CA ILE A 63 -12.25 1.84 8.28
C ILE A 63 -13.29 0.77 7.97
N ASP A 64 -12.84 -0.47 7.79
CA ASP A 64 -13.70 -1.63 7.54
C ASP A 64 -13.51 -2.68 8.64
N ILE A 65 -14.61 -3.31 9.05
CA ILE A 65 -14.63 -4.31 10.12
C ILE A 65 -13.66 -5.48 9.87
N THR A 66 -13.50 -5.89 8.61
CA THR A 66 -12.60 -6.99 8.22
C THR A 66 -11.13 -6.65 8.49
N ASN A 67 -10.80 -5.36 8.62
CA ASN A 67 -9.44 -4.88 8.84
C ASN A 67 -9.08 -4.67 10.31
N LEU A 68 -10.06 -4.62 11.22
CA LEU A 68 -9.84 -4.31 12.65
C LEU A 68 -8.91 -5.30 13.34
N HIS A 69 -8.87 -6.58 12.91
CA HIS A 69 -7.99 -7.59 13.51
C HIS A 69 -6.50 -7.25 13.45
N ARG A 70 -6.08 -6.39 12.49
CA ARG A 70 -4.70 -5.94 12.31
C ARG A 70 -4.50 -4.43 12.40
N GLN A 71 -5.58 -3.65 12.38
CA GLN A 71 -5.54 -2.18 12.48
C GLN A 71 -5.94 -1.74 13.89
N VAL A 72 -5.02 -1.98 14.83
CA VAL A 72 -5.29 -1.96 16.28
C VAL A 72 -5.58 -0.59 16.90
N PHE A 73 -5.47 0.49 16.12
CA PHE A 73 -5.80 1.86 16.56
C PHE A 73 -7.21 2.31 16.18
N PHE A 74 -7.97 1.43 15.54
CA PHE A 74 -9.39 1.66 15.23
C PHE A 74 -10.27 0.79 16.11
N SER A 75 -11.47 1.30 16.40
CA SER A 75 -12.49 0.58 17.15
C SER A 75 -13.69 0.22 16.27
N LEU A 76 -14.62 -0.58 16.81
CA LEU A 76 -15.90 -0.87 16.15
C LEU A 76 -16.72 0.40 15.89
N GLU A 77 -16.57 1.44 16.73
CA GLU A 77 -17.27 2.72 16.60
C GLU A 77 -16.70 3.61 15.47
N ASP A 78 -15.55 3.23 14.90
CA ASP A 78 -14.88 3.99 13.85
C ASP A 78 -15.15 3.45 12.45
N VAL A 79 -15.83 2.31 12.32
CA VAL A 79 -16.19 1.72 11.03
C VAL A 79 -16.94 2.73 10.17
N GLY A 80 -16.50 2.89 8.92
CA GLY A 80 -17.02 3.86 7.95
C GLY A 80 -16.39 5.26 8.02
N LYS A 81 -15.61 5.60 9.06
CA LYS A 81 -14.85 6.86 9.11
C LYS A 81 -13.55 6.74 8.34
N PHE A 82 -13.00 7.88 7.88
CA PHE A 82 -11.70 7.91 7.21
C PHE A 82 -10.56 7.54 8.15
N LYS A 83 -9.67 6.65 7.69
CA LYS A 83 -8.55 6.13 8.49
C LYS A 83 -7.62 7.26 8.96
N ALA A 84 -7.18 8.13 8.04
CA ALA A 84 -6.23 9.19 8.36
C ALA A 84 -6.79 10.22 9.36
N GLU A 85 -8.07 10.54 9.26
CA GLU A 85 -8.77 11.44 10.19
C GLU A 85 -8.85 10.86 11.61
N VAL A 86 -9.23 9.58 11.74
CA VAL A 86 -9.32 8.91 13.05
C VAL A 86 -7.94 8.80 13.70
N ILE A 87 -6.89 8.45 12.94
CA ILE A 87 -5.51 8.41 13.46
C ILE A 87 -5.02 9.80 13.85
N SER A 88 -5.27 10.84 13.06
CA SER A 88 -4.91 12.22 13.41
C SER A 88 -5.53 12.63 14.75
N THR A 89 -6.82 12.34 14.93
CA THR A 89 -7.55 12.62 16.18
C THR A 89 -6.96 11.84 17.36
N PHE A 90 -6.61 10.58 17.16
CA PHE A 90 -5.95 9.76 18.18
C PHE A 90 -4.60 10.35 18.59
N ILE A 91 -3.76 10.72 17.61
CA ILE A 91 -2.42 11.29 17.83
C ILE A 91 -2.52 12.60 18.61
N LYS A 92 -3.44 13.51 18.24
CA LYS A 92 -3.66 14.79 18.95
C LYS A 92 -3.96 14.60 20.44
N LYS A 93 -4.64 13.50 20.80
CA LYS A 93 -4.92 13.15 22.21
C LYS A 93 -3.72 12.49 22.90
N ARG A 94 -2.91 11.72 22.17
CA ARG A 94 -1.86 10.85 22.72
C ARG A 94 -0.49 11.51 22.81
N ALA A 95 -0.13 12.34 21.84
CA ALA A 95 1.21 12.88 21.61
C ALA A 95 1.14 14.42 21.49
N PRO A 96 1.10 15.16 22.61
CA PRO A 96 0.82 16.59 22.62
C PRO A 96 1.97 17.47 22.08
N PHE A 97 3.10 16.87 21.68
CA PHE A 97 4.28 17.56 21.15
C PHE A 97 4.58 17.21 19.69
N THR A 98 3.58 16.68 18.99
CA THR A 98 3.62 16.39 17.56
C THR A 98 2.46 17.10 16.89
N GLU A 99 2.74 17.92 15.90
CA GLU A 99 1.73 18.43 14.99
C GLU A 99 1.37 17.35 13.97
N VAL A 100 0.07 17.12 13.79
CA VAL A 100 -0.43 16.11 12.86
C VAL A 100 -1.51 16.67 11.95
N SER A 101 -1.26 16.55 10.65
CA SER A 101 -2.18 16.88 9.57
C SER A 101 -2.47 15.63 8.72
N PHE A 102 -3.50 15.68 7.88
CA PHE A 102 -3.87 14.55 7.05
C PHE A 102 -4.54 14.96 5.74
N SER A 103 -4.51 14.06 4.76
CA SER A 103 -5.29 14.14 3.53
C SER A 103 -6.02 12.82 3.26
N ASN A 104 -7.33 12.92 2.98
CA ASN A 104 -8.18 11.78 2.62
C ASN A 104 -8.21 11.54 1.10
N LYS A 105 -7.12 11.89 0.40
CA LYS A 105 -6.98 11.71 -1.05
C LYS A 105 -5.92 10.65 -1.31
N PRO A 106 -6.08 9.85 -2.38
CA PRO A 106 -5.03 8.91 -2.76
C PRO A 106 -3.77 9.69 -3.14
N ILE A 107 -2.61 9.11 -2.86
CA ILE A 107 -1.37 9.59 -3.44
C ILE A 107 -1.32 9.17 -4.90
N THR A 108 -1.01 10.10 -5.77
CA THR A 108 -0.98 9.90 -7.22
C THR A 108 0.23 10.61 -7.81
N LYS A 109 0.50 10.34 -9.08
CA LYS A 109 1.60 10.99 -9.80
C LYS A 109 1.46 12.51 -9.86
N GLU A 110 0.23 13.01 -9.79
CA GLU A 110 -0.10 14.43 -9.87
C GLU A 110 0.17 15.19 -8.57
N ASN A 111 0.07 14.53 -7.40
CA ASN A 111 0.24 15.19 -6.09
C ASN A 111 1.48 14.73 -5.31
N VAL A 112 2.14 13.64 -5.73
CA VAL A 112 3.23 13.03 -4.94
C VAL A 112 4.39 14.00 -4.72
N PHE A 113 4.74 14.86 -5.68
CA PHE A 113 5.85 15.79 -5.50
C PHE A 113 5.54 16.89 -4.50
N GLU A 114 4.34 17.47 -4.54
CA GLU A 114 3.88 18.47 -3.57
C GLU A 114 3.93 17.89 -2.15
N LEU A 115 3.46 16.66 -1.96
CA LEU A 115 3.48 15.98 -0.66
C LEU A 115 4.89 15.69 -0.12
N LEU A 116 5.92 15.74 -0.98
CA LEU A 116 7.31 15.44 -0.61
C LEU A 116 8.14 16.68 -0.29
N GLU A 117 7.72 17.89 -0.67
CA GLU A 117 8.57 19.10 -0.65
C GLU A 117 9.17 19.38 0.75
N ASP A 118 8.33 19.46 1.77
CA ASP A 118 8.72 19.87 3.14
C ASP A 118 8.86 18.71 4.13
N VAL A 119 9.14 17.51 3.62
CA VAL A 119 9.26 16.29 4.43
C VAL A 119 10.71 15.82 4.52
N ASP A 120 11.19 15.50 5.72
CA ASP A 120 12.53 14.92 5.93
C ASP A 120 12.59 13.44 5.59
N VAL A 121 11.58 12.66 5.99
CA VAL A 121 11.53 11.20 5.78
C VAL A 121 10.14 10.76 5.33
N VAL A 122 10.11 9.90 4.30
CA VAL A 122 8.88 9.26 3.82
C VAL A 122 8.78 7.86 4.37
N VAL A 123 7.59 7.46 4.80
CA VAL A 123 7.30 6.11 5.27
C VAL A 123 6.22 5.48 4.41
N ASP A 124 6.55 4.35 3.80
CA ASP A 124 5.59 3.52 3.07
C ASP A 124 4.89 2.55 4.03
N GLY A 125 3.67 2.89 4.43
CA GLY A 125 2.75 2.06 5.21
C GLY A 125 1.65 1.42 4.37
N THR A 126 1.79 1.42 3.04
CA THR A 126 0.78 0.94 2.08
C THR A 126 0.84 -0.57 1.89
N ASP A 127 -0.22 -1.17 1.35
CA ASP A 127 -0.26 -2.57 0.87
C ASP A 127 -0.42 -2.65 -0.66
N SER A 128 -0.36 -1.51 -1.35
CA SER A 128 -0.50 -1.39 -2.80
C SER A 128 0.87 -1.36 -3.49
N LEU A 129 1.24 -2.43 -4.20
CA LEU A 129 2.51 -2.50 -4.93
C LEU A 129 2.70 -1.32 -5.91
N PRO A 130 1.70 -0.89 -6.71
CA PRO A 130 1.82 0.30 -7.54
C PRO A 130 2.21 1.56 -6.76
N THR A 131 1.59 1.75 -5.58
CA THR A 131 1.87 2.89 -4.70
C THR A 131 3.30 2.84 -4.14
N LYS A 132 3.80 1.64 -3.77
CA LYS A 132 5.19 1.46 -3.31
C LYS A 132 6.20 1.92 -4.35
N TYR A 133 5.98 1.59 -5.62
CA TYR A 133 6.84 2.05 -6.71
C TYR A 133 6.67 3.54 -7.02
N LEU A 134 5.45 4.08 -6.92
CA LEU A 134 5.20 5.51 -7.06
C LEU A 134 6.01 6.30 -6.02
N LEU A 135 5.89 5.90 -4.75
CA LEU A 135 6.64 6.51 -3.63
C LEU A 135 8.13 6.40 -3.83
N ASN A 136 8.63 5.20 -4.17
CA ASN A 136 10.05 4.99 -4.42
C ASN A 136 10.58 5.95 -5.49
N ASP A 137 9.90 5.98 -6.64
CA ASP A 137 10.39 6.73 -7.79
C ASP A 137 10.32 8.23 -7.51
N ALA A 138 9.24 8.69 -6.88
CA ALA A 138 9.12 10.09 -6.49
C ALA A 138 10.18 10.48 -5.45
N CYS A 139 10.47 9.63 -4.47
CA CYS A 139 11.52 9.85 -3.47
C CYS A 139 12.91 9.94 -4.13
N VAL A 140 13.23 9.05 -5.09
CA VAL A 140 14.49 9.12 -5.84
C VAL A 140 14.58 10.40 -6.66
N LEU A 141 13.49 10.82 -7.30
CA LEU A 141 13.43 12.04 -8.09
C LEU A 141 13.59 13.30 -7.23
N GLN A 142 12.98 13.33 -6.04
CA GLN A 142 13.03 14.43 -5.07
C GLN A 142 14.14 14.30 -4.02
N ASN A 143 15.05 13.33 -4.17
CA ASN A 143 16.18 13.13 -3.26
C ASN A 143 15.77 12.88 -1.79
N LYS A 144 14.60 12.29 -1.55
CA LYS A 144 14.07 12.02 -0.21
C LYS A 144 14.38 10.60 0.26
N PRO A 145 14.79 10.40 1.52
CA PRO A 145 14.92 9.06 2.08
C PRO A 145 13.54 8.44 2.30
N MET A 146 13.43 7.14 2.05
CA MET A 146 12.19 6.38 2.24
C MET A 146 12.42 5.17 3.14
N VAL A 147 11.62 5.03 4.19
CA VAL A 147 11.54 3.83 5.01
C VAL A 147 10.45 2.92 4.46
N TYR A 148 10.90 1.82 3.87
CA TYR A 148 10.06 0.83 3.21
C TYR A 148 9.57 -0.24 4.18
N GLY A 149 8.30 -0.61 4.05
CA GLY A 149 7.69 -1.74 4.74
C GLY A 149 6.82 -2.54 3.78
N SER A 150 6.86 -3.87 3.87
CA SER A 150 5.92 -4.72 3.12
C SER A 150 5.69 -6.04 3.86
N LEU A 151 4.61 -6.72 3.49
CA LEU A 151 4.18 -7.98 4.09
C LEU A 151 3.75 -8.95 2.99
N TYR A 152 4.09 -10.22 3.17
CA TYR A 152 3.58 -11.31 2.36
C TYR A 152 3.43 -12.56 3.22
N LYS A 153 2.19 -12.96 3.52
CA LYS A 153 1.87 -14.09 4.41
C LYS A 153 2.54 -13.96 5.79
N PHE A 154 3.63 -14.67 6.03
CA PHE A 154 4.41 -14.69 7.26
C PHE A 154 5.78 -14.01 7.12
N ASP A 155 6.06 -13.42 5.96
CA ASP A 155 7.28 -12.67 5.70
C ASP A 155 7.00 -11.18 5.74
N GLY A 156 7.91 -10.45 6.35
CA GLY A 156 7.89 -9.01 6.44
C GLY A 156 9.21 -8.42 5.98
N TYR A 157 9.13 -7.27 5.32
CA TYR A 157 10.25 -6.67 4.60
C TYR A 157 10.45 -5.25 5.09
N VAL A 158 11.69 -4.90 5.46
CA VAL A 158 12.05 -3.54 5.88
C VAL A 158 13.38 -3.14 5.25
N ALA A 159 13.43 -1.91 4.73
CA ALA A 159 14.63 -1.31 4.20
C ALA A 159 14.62 0.21 4.35
N THR A 160 15.80 0.82 4.28
CA THR A 160 15.96 2.26 4.24
C THR A 160 16.57 2.66 2.90
N PHE A 161 15.76 3.27 2.05
CA PHE A 161 16.08 3.55 0.66
C PHE A 161 16.41 5.02 0.41
N ASN A 162 17.18 5.24 -0.66
CA ASN A 162 17.50 6.56 -1.21
C ASN A 162 18.05 7.57 -0.17
N VAL A 163 19.00 7.13 0.65
CA VAL A 163 19.67 7.97 1.64
C VAL A 163 20.92 8.59 1.03
N LEU A 164 21.11 9.90 1.19
CA LEU A 164 22.34 10.59 0.79
C LEU A 164 23.53 10.09 1.62
N GLN A 165 24.56 9.60 0.93
CA GLN A 165 25.80 9.13 1.55
C GLN A 165 26.83 10.25 1.66
N LYS A 166 27.88 10.04 2.46
CA LYS A 166 28.91 11.07 2.73
C LYS A 166 29.68 11.48 1.48
N GLU A 167 29.85 10.54 0.56
CA GLU A 167 30.50 10.69 -0.74
C GLU A 167 29.61 11.39 -1.79
N GLY A 168 28.38 11.77 -1.43
CA GLY A 168 27.46 12.50 -2.30
C GLY A 168 26.56 11.62 -3.18
N SER A 169 26.78 10.31 -3.22
CA SER A 169 25.88 9.35 -3.90
C SER A 169 24.68 8.97 -3.03
N TYR A 170 23.62 8.47 -3.67
CA TYR A 170 22.46 7.90 -2.96
C TYR A 170 22.59 6.39 -2.80
N SER A 171 22.06 5.86 -1.70
CA SER A 171 21.99 4.41 -1.45
C SER A 171 21.00 3.71 -2.39
N ALA A 172 20.96 2.38 -2.32
CA ALA A 172 19.98 1.56 -3.03
C ALA A 172 18.54 2.03 -2.78
N ASN A 173 17.68 1.77 -3.76
CA ASN A 173 16.25 2.05 -3.74
C ASN A 173 15.43 0.78 -4.04
N LEU A 174 14.10 0.86 -4.02
CA LEU A 174 13.21 -0.29 -4.23
C LEU A 174 13.52 -1.02 -5.54
N ARG A 175 13.85 -0.28 -6.61
CA ARG A 175 14.15 -0.86 -7.93
C ARG A 175 15.49 -1.59 -7.98
N ASP A 176 16.40 -1.34 -7.04
CA ASP A 176 17.61 -2.16 -6.91
C ASP A 176 17.31 -3.54 -6.32
N ALA A 177 16.30 -3.63 -5.45
CA ALA A 177 15.84 -4.89 -4.88
C ALA A 177 14.88 -5.62 -5.82
N PHE A 178 13.96 -4.88 -6.44
CA PHE A 178 12.89 -5.37 -7.30
C PHE A 178 12.80 -4.46 -8.55
N PRO A 179 13.55 -4.76 -9.63
CA PRO A 179 13.68 -3.85 -10.77
C PRO A 179 12.36 -3.50 -11.48
N GLU A 180 11.46 -4.49 -11.56
CA GLU A 180 10.19 -4.38 -12.26
C GLU A 180 9.02 -4.66 -11.33
N MET A 181 7.94 -3.90 -11.53
CA MET A 181 6.69 -4.10 -10.79
C MET A 181 6.05 -5.40 -11.25
N ALA A 182 6.03 -6.39 -10.36
CA ALA A 182 5.34 -7.64 -10.61
C ALA A 182 3.82 -7.42 -10.73
N THR A 183 3.17 -8.14 -11.64
CA THR A 183 1.72 -8.02 -11.92
C THR A 183 0.86 -9.08 -11.22
N ASP A 184 1.46 -10.14 -10.68
CA ASP A 184 0.75 -11.30 -10.10
C ASP A 184 0.91 -11.46 -8.59
N ILE A 185 1.43 -10.46 -7.87
CA ILE A 185 1.61 -10.57 -6.42
C ILE A 185 0.28 -10.23 -5.73
N PRO A 186 -0.32 -11.19 -4.99
CA PRO A 186 -1.54 -10.92 -4.27
C PRO A 186 -1.30 -9.98 -3.10
N ASN A 187 -2.24 -9.06 -2.84
CA ASN A 187 -2.17 -8.15 -1.70
C ASN A 187 -2.49 -8.86 -0.36
N CYS A 188 -2.38 -8.14 0.77
CA CYS A 188 -2.66 -8.68 2.10
C CYS A 188 -4.08 -9.26 2.23
N GLU A 189 -5.04 -8.61 1.58
CA GLU A 189 -6.43 -9.08 1.55
C GLU A 189 -6.52 -10.45 0.86
N GLU A 190 -5.79 -10.64 -0.24
CA GLU A 190 -5.75 -11.85 -1.06
C GLU A 190 -4.98 -13.01 -0.43
N ALA A 191 -3.80 -12.72 0.12
CA ALA A 191 -2.91 -13.74 0.69
C ALA A 191 -3.28 -14.11 2.15
N GLY A 192 -4.03 -13.25 2.85
CA GLY A 192 -4.18 -13.29 4.30
C GLY A 192 -2.94 -12.75 5.01
N THR A 193 -3.12 -12.22 6.21
CA THR A 193 -2.02 -11.63 7.00
C THR A 193 -2.25 -11.83 8.48
N LEU A 194 -1.20 -12.29 9.19
CA LEU A 194 -1.23 -12.39 10.65
C LEU A 194 -1.01 -11.01 11.27
N ASN A 195 -1.80 -10.64 12.28
CA ASN A 195 -1.70 -9.31 12.89
C ASN A 195 -0.37 -9.04 13.61
N SER A 196 0.28 -10.06 14.17
CA SER A 196 1.53 -9.90 14.92
C SER A 196 2.69 -9.44 14.03
N ILE A 197 2.82 -10.00 12.82
CA ILE A 197 3.88 -9.58 11.90
C ILE A 197 3.67 -8.15 11.43
N VAL A 198 2.42 -7.72 11.26
CA VAL A 198 2.10 -6.33 10.93
C VAL A 198 2.68 -5.37 11.98
N GLY A 199 2.47 -5.66 13.26
CA GLY A 199 3.04 -4.85 14.35
C GLY A 199 4.57 -4.90 14.42
N ILE A 200 5.18 -6.06 14.16
CA ILE A 200 6.65 -6.23 14.14
C ILE A 200 7.25 -5.36 13.03
N ILE A 201 6.74 -5.44 11.81
CA ILE A 201 7.27 -4.68 10.67
C ILE A 201 7.02 -3.18 10.85
N ALA A 202 5.85 -2.78 11.34
CA ALA A 202 5.56 -1.39 11.65
C ALA A 202 6.55 -0.79 12.66
N THR A 203 6.84 -1.51 13.75
CA THR A 203 7.79 -1.03 14.77
C THR A 203 9.25 -1.07 14.29
N GLN A 204 9.60 -1.98 13.38
CA GLN A 204 10.88 -1.93 12.68
C GLN A 204 11.00 -0.70 11.78
N GLN A 205 9.95 -0.32 11.03
CA GLN A 205 9.93 0.92 10.25
C GLN A 205 10.08 2.16 11.14
N VAL A 206 9.36 2.23 12.26
CA VAL A 206 9.53 3.30 13.26
C VAL A 206 10.99 3.41 13.67
N ASN A 207 11.62 2.29 14.02
CA ASN A 207 13.02 2.28 14.44
C ASN A 207 13.99 2.76 13.35
N GLU A 208 13.72 2.49 12.07
CA GLU A 208 14.51 3.05 10.96
C GLU A 208 14.38 4.57 10.87
N VAL A 209 13.17 5.12 11.00
CA VAL A 209 12.93 6.57 10.99
C VAL A 209 13.67 7.25 12.15
N LEU A 210 13.57 6.69 13.36
CA LEU A 210 14.27 7.23 14.53
C LEU A 210 15.78 7.25 14.34
N LYS A 211 16.37 6.16 13.82
CA LYS A 211 17.81 6.10 13.52
C LYS A 211 18.24 7.11 12.46
N LEU A 212 17.45 7.27 11.40
CA LEU A 212 17.73 8.25 10.33
C LEU A 212 17.79 9.68 10.88
N ILE A 213 16.75 10.09 11.62
CA ILE A 213 16.61 11.47 12.09
C ILE A 213 17.63 11.79 13.19
N THR A 214 17.82 10.87 14.13
CA THR A 214 18.77 11.10 15.23
C THR A 214 20.23 10.95 14.77
N GLY A 215 20.48 10.21 13.69
CA GLY A 215 21.80 9.88 13.18
C GLY A 215 22.52 8.81 14.01
N ILE A 216 21.78 7.98 14.75
CA ILE A 216 22.34 6.95 15.65
C ILE A 216 22.14 5.55 15.10
N GLY A 217 22.93 4.61 15.62
CA GLY A 217 22.85 3.20 15.23
C GLY A 217 23.23 2.97 13.78
N LYS A 218 22.65 1.93 13.18
CA LYS A 218 22.91 1.52 11.78
C LYS A 218 21.57 1.30 11.06
N PRO A 219 21.10 2.27 10.26
CA PRO A 219 19.93 2.09 9.42
C PRO A 219 20.11 0.93 8.42
N LEU A 220 19.00 0.38 7.90
CA LEU A 220 18.96 -0.66 6.87
C LEU A 220 19.26 -0.10 5.47
N ILE A 221 20.31 0.72 5.37
CA ILE A 221 20.82 1.28 4.12
C ILE A 221 21.55 0.18 3.35
N ASN A 222 21.27 0.07 2.04
CA ASN A 222 21.81 -1.00 1.17
C ASN A 222 21.52 -2.42 1.69
N GLN A 223 20.44 -2.59 2.45
CA GLN A 223 20.02 -3.86 3.02
C GLN A 223 18.50 -4.01 2.94
N LEU A 224 18.05 -5.21 2.60
CA LEU A 224 16.65 -5.63 2.78
C LEU A 224 16.61 -6.63 3.92
N LEU A 225 15.99 -6.26 5.03
CA LEU A 225 15.66 -7.19 6.11
C LEU A 225 14.39 -7.95 5.74
N ILE A 226 14.46 -9.27 5.81
CA ILE A 226 13.33 -10.19 5.68
C ILE A 226 13.16 -10.90 7.01
N TYR A 227 12.01 -10.72 7.65
CA TYR A 227 11.65 -11.37 8.91
C TYR A 227 10.52 -12.38 8.66
N ASN A 228 10.74 -13.64 8.97
CA ASN A 228 9.70 -14.66 8.92
C ASN A 228 9.13 -14.89 10.32
N SER A 229 7.87 -14.52 10.55
CA SER A 229 7.23 -14.61 11.87
C SER A 229 6.83 -16.02 12.27
N LEU A 230 6.71 -16.94 11.30
CA LEU A 230 6.34 -18.32 11.58
C LEU A 230 7.51 -19.11 12.16
N GLN A 231 8.72 -18.83 11.68
CA GLN A 231 9.96 -19.51 12.05
C GLN A 231 10.89 -18.67 12.94
N ASN A 232 10.56 -17.39 13.18
CA ASN A 232 11.41 -16.42 13.88
C ASN A 232 12.80 -16.25 13.25
N THR A 233 12.89 -16.36 11.92
CA THR A 233 14.15 -16.23 11.19
C THR A 233 14.31 -14.84 10.57
N GLN A 234 15.56 -14.44 10.37
CA GLN A 234 15.94 -13.16 9.77
C GLN A 234 16.97 -13.37 8.66
N LEU A 235 16.70 -12.81 7.49
CA LEU A 235 17.66 -12.72 6.39
C LEU A 235 17.92 -11.24 6.09
N LYS A 236 19.19 -10.85 6.02
CA LYS A 236 19.61 -9.52 5.56
C LYS A 236 20.25 -9.64 4.20
N MET A 237 19.50 -9.33 3.15
CA MET A 237 20.00 -9.31 1.79
C MET A 237 20.74 -8.00 1.54
N LYS A 238 21.98 -8.08 1.04
CA LYS A 238 22.75 -6.89 0.64
C LYS A 238 22.26 -6.39 -0.72
N LEU A 239 22.07 -5.08 -0.83
CA LEU A 239 21.68 -4.40 -2.06
C LEU A 239 22.84 -3.57 -2.59
N LYS A 240 22.85 -3.32 -3.90
CA LYS A 240 23.79 -2.41 -4.56
C LYS A 240 22.98 -1.35 -5.32
N PRO A 241 23.35 -0.06 -5.22
CA PRO A 241 22.72 1.00 -6.01
C PRO A 241 23.18 0.87 -7.46
N THR A 242 22.36 0.22 -8.29
CA THR A 242 22.65 -0.07 -9.70
C THR A 242 21.66 0.61 -10.64
N VAL A 243 20.46 0.96 -10.16
CA VAL A 243 19.42 1.64 -10.92
C VAL A 243 19.63 3.15 -10.82
N LEU A 244 19.99 3.75 -11.95
CA LEU A 244 20.26 5.18 -12.05
C LEU A 244 18.99 6.04 -11.98
N LYS A 245 19.12 7.25 -11.42
CA LYS A 245 18.03 8.25 -11.31
C LYS A 245 17.43 8.59 -12.66
N GLU A 246 18.22 8.67 -13.72
CA GLU A 246 17.76 8.96 -15.09
C GLU A 246 16.89 7.83 -15.65
N LYS A 247 17.19 6.57 -15.29
CA LYS A 247 16.36 5.42 -15.67
C LYS A 247 15.01 5.51 -14.96
N ILE A 248 15.00 5.85 -13.68
CA ILE A 248 13.76 6.06 -12.90
C ILE A 248 12.95 7.22 -13.47
N ALA A 249 13.58 8.32 -13.85
CA ALA A 249 12.89 9.45 -14.50
C ALA A 249 12.19 9.04 -15.80
N LYS A 250 12.82 8.17 -16.62
CA LYS A 250 12.20 7.62 -17.84
C LYS A 250 11.00 6.73 -17.51
N ILE A 251 11.12 5.85 -16.52
CA ILE A 251 10.02 4.99 -16.08
C ILE A 251 8.87 5.83 -15.53
N PHE A 252 9.17 6.81 -14.67
CA PHE A 252 8.16 7.67 -14.06
C PHE A 252 7.34 8.42 -15.10
N LYS A 253 7.92 8.83 -16.24
CA LYS A 253 7.15 9.47 -17.32
C LYS A 253 6.06 8.57 -17.90
N VAL A 254 6.35 7.29 -18.13
CA VAL A 254 5.44 6.37 -18.84
C VAL A 254 4.56 5.54 -17.90
N GLN A 255 5.04 5.25 -16.69
CA GLN A 255 4.31 4.44 -15.73
C GLN A 255 3.14 5.22 -15.14
N THR A 256 1.98 4.58 -15.05
CA THR A 256 0.76 5.14 -14.49
C THR A 256 0.63 4.89 -12.99
N TYR A 257 1.31 3.87 -12.46
CA TYR A 257 1.23 3.42 -11.07
C TYR A 257 -0.20 3.16 -10.61
N PHE A 258 -1.07 2.80 -11.56
CA PHE A 258 -2.48 2.65 -11.30
C PHE A 258 -2.74 1.34 -10.56
N ASP A 259 -3.34 1.45 -9.39
CA ASP A 259 -3.89 0.32 -8.66
C ASP A 259 -5.37 0.16 -9.03
N ALA A 260 -5.68 -0.86 -9.81
CA ALA A 260 -7.05 -1.13 -10.24
C ALA A 260 -8.01 -1.53 -9.11
N VAL A 261 -7.48 -1.86 -7.93
CA VAL A 261 -8.26 -2.12 -6.72
C VAL A 261 -8.93 -0.84 -6.19
N CYS A 262 -8.34 0.33 -6.44
CA CYS A 262 -8.76 1.62 -5.89
C CYS A 262 -9.75 2.40 -6.77
N ALA A 263 -10.16 1.85 -7.92
CA ALA A 263 -11.21 2.48 -8.71
C ALA A 263 -12.57 2.24 -8.04
N THR A 264 -13.31 3.31 -7.72
CA THR A 264 -14.76 3.21 -7.54
C THR A 264 -15.32 2.49 -8.76
N GLN A 265 -15.84 1.29 -8.54
CA GLN A 265 -16.38 0.50 -9.62
C GLN A 265 -17.70 1.14 -10.03
N ASN A 266 -17.77 1.62 -11.27
CA ASN A 266 -19.04 2.02 -11.88
C ASN A 266 -20.02 0.86 -11.78
N ASN A 267 -21.12 1.07 -11.04
CA ASN A 267 -22.16 0.07 -10.83
C ASN A 267 -22.79 -0.42 -12.14
N ASP A 268 -22.82 0.40 -13.18
CA ASP A 268 -23.35 0.02 -14.50
C ASP A 268 -22.51 -1.05 -15.19
N PHE A 269 -21.26 -1.23 -14.76
CA PHE A 269 -20.34 -2.23 -15.31
C PHE A 269 -20.29 -3.50 -14.45
N LEU A 270 -21.19 -3.64 -13.48
CA LEU A 270 -21.17 -4.71 -12.51
C LEU A 270 -22.39 -5.61 -12.66
N ILE A 271 -22.19 -6.91 -12.40
CA ILE A 271 -23.27 -7.90 -12.28
C ILE A 271 -23.15 -8.62 -10.94
N THR A 272 -24.28 -8.79 -10.24
CA THR A 272 -24.29 -9.49 -8.96
C THR A 272 -24.19 -11.01 -9.15
N ALA A 273 -23.83 -11.72 -8.08
CA ALA A 273 -23.83 -13.19 -8.12
C ALA A 273 -25.22 -13.77 -8.40
N ALA A 274 -26.28 -13.15 -7.88
CA ALA A 274 -27.66 -13.57 -8.10
C ALA A 274 -28.08 -13.39 -9.57
N ASP A 275 -27.77 -12.23 -10.15
CA ASP A 275 -28.11 -11.94 -11.54
C ASP A 275 -27.32 -12.83 -12.50
N LEU A 276 -26.02 -13.01 -12.26
CA LEU A 276 -25.21 -13.94 -13.06
C LEU A 276 -25.79 -15.35 -13.00
N LYS A 277 -26.17 -15.83 -11.81
CA LYS A 277 -26.77 -17.16 -11.65
C LYS A 277 -28.03 -17.33 -12.51
N SER A 278 -28.90 -16.32 -12.55
CA SER A 278 -30.12 -16.35 -13.35
C SER A 278 -29.86 -16.44 -14.86
N LYS A 279 -28.64 -16.07 -15.30
CA LYS A 279 -28.23 -16.03 -16.70
C LYS A 279 -27.31 -17.18 -17.11
N LEU A 280 -26.91 -18.08 -16.20
CA LEU A 280 -25.95 -19.15 -16.52
C LEU A 280 -26.40 -20.10 -17.62
N GLU A 281 -27.72 -20.25 -17.82
CA GLU A 281 -28.30 -21.08 -18.88
C GLU A 281 -28.61 -20.29 -20.17
N ASP A 282 -28.36 -18.99 -20.19
CA ASP A 282 -28.58 -18.14 -21.36
C ASP A 282 -27.54 -18.43 -22.44
N LYS A 283 -27.99 -18.77 -23.65
CA LYS A 283 -27.13 -19.06 -24.81
C LYS A 283 -26.38 -17.83 -25.31
N ASN A 284 -26.86 -16.64 -24.97
CA ASN A 284 -26.24 -15.37 -25.33
C ASN A 284 -25.24 -14.89 -24.25
N LEU A 285 -25.02 -15.66 -23.17
CA LEU A 285 -24.02 -15.35 -22.16
C LEU A 285 -22.63 -15.89 -22.58
N GLU A 286 -21.62 -15.03 -22.51
CA GLU A 286 -20.22 -15.42 -22.70
C GLU A 286 -19.39 -15.10 -21.46
N LEU A 287 -18.92 -16.14 -20.79
CA LEU A 287 -18.13 -16.04 -19.56
C LEU A 287 -16.63 -16.12 -19.86
N ILE A 288 -15.87 -15.13 -19.39
CA ILE A 288 -14.43 -15.06 -19.61
C ILE A 288 -13.71 -14.96 -18.26
N ALA A 289 -12.92 -15.97 -17.93
CA ALA A 289 -12.04 -15.93 -16.77
C ALA A 289 -10.76 -15.17 -17.09
N VAL A 290 -10.42 -14.16 -16.28
CA VAL A 290 -9.24 -13.31 -16.52
C VAL A 290 -8.02 -13.67 -15.68
N LEU A 291 -8.05 -14.85 -15.06
CA LEU A 291 -6.93 -15.42 -14.31
C LEU A 291 -6.76 -16.89 -14.68
N PRO A 292 -5.52 -17.38 -14.81
CA PRO A 292 -5.28 -18.79 -15.03
C PRO A 292 -5.65 -19.62 -13.78
N ASN A 293 -6.06 -20.87 -13.99
CA ASN A 293 -6.28 -21.88 -12.94
C ASN A 293 -7.31 -21.49 -11.85
N LEU A 294 -8.29 -20.66 -12.20
CA LEU A 294 -9.35 -20.26 -11.28
C LEU A 294 -10.30 -21.43 -10.99
N LYS A 295 -10.52 -21.77 -9.70
CA LYS A 295 -11.48 -22.80 -9.30
C LYS A 295 -12.91 -22.27 -9.35
N LEU A 296 -13.56 -22.49 -10.48
CA LEU A 296 -14.88 -21.95 -10.80
C LEU A 296 -16.01 -22.93 -10.45
N PRO A 297 -17.17 -22.42 -9.99
CA PRO A 297 -18.37 -23.24 -9.75
C PRO A 297 -19.21 -23.46 -11.01
N PHE A 298 -18.79 -22.91 -12.15
CA PHE A 298 -19.43 -22.99 -13.46
C PHE A 298 -18.34 -23.04 -14.56
N GLU A 299 -18.71 -23.49 -15.75
CA GLU A 299 -17.81 -23.48 -16.90
C GLU A 299 -17.69 -22.06 -17.50
N VAL A 300 -16.52 -21.78 -18.08
CA VAL A 300 -16.25 -20.52 -18.77
C VAL A 300 -15.92 -20.81 -20.23
N HIS A 301 -16.30 -19.89 -21.10
CA HIS A 301 -16.11 -20.01 -22.54
C HIS A 301 -14.65 -19.75 -22.92
N GLN A 302 -14.00 -18.82 -22.22
CA GLN A 302 -12.61 -18.45 -22.46
C GLN A 302 -11.86 -18.20 -21.16
N VAL A 303 -10.54 -18.41 -21.21
CA VAL A 303 -9.60 -18.01 -20.16
C VAL A 303 -8.54 -17.12 -20.79
N ILE A 304 -8.58 -15.82 -20.46
CA ILE A 304 -7.65 -14.81 -21.00
C ILE A 304 -6.97 -14.13 -19.82
N PRO A 305 -5.76 -14.55 -19.41
CA PRO A 305 -5.04 -13.93 -18.30
C PRO A 305 -4.93 -12.41 -18.48
N ILE A 306 -5.20 -11.65 -17.41
CA ILE A 306 -5.31 -10.18 -17.48
C ILE A 306 -4.09 -9.49 -18.10
N GLN A 307 -2.90 -10.05 -17.93
CA GLN A 307 -1.64 -9.54 -18.51
C GLN A 307 -1.62 -9.57 -20.05
N ASN A 308 -2.30 -10.55 -20.63
CA ASN A 308 -2.39 -10.75 -22.07
C ASN A 308 -3.71 -10.21 -22.62
N PHE A 309 -4.54 -9.61 -21.77
CA PHE A 309 -5.86 -9.13 -22.14
C PHE A 309 -5.74 -7.87 -23.00
N LYS A 310 -6.18 -7.98 -24.25
CA LYS A 310 -6.29 -6.86 -25.18
C LYS A 310 -7.64 -6.91 -25.85
N ALA A 311 -8.49 -5.90 -25.62
CA ALA A 311 -9.85 -5.84 -26.16
C ALA A 311 -9.88 -5.89 -27.70
N GLU A 312 -8.83 -5.41 -28.36
CA GLU A 312 -8.66 -5.46 -29.82
C GLU A 312 -8.50 -6.87 -30.40
N ASN A 313 -8.05 -7.83 -29.59
CA ASN A 313 -7.84 -9.21 -30.02
C ASN A 313 -9.08 -10.09 -29.79
N ILE A 314 -10.12 -9.54 -29.16
CA ILE A 314 -11.35 -10.26 -28.85
C ILE A 314 -12.37 -9.95 -29.95
N ILE A 315 -12.77 -10.99 -30.69
CA ILE A 315 -13.87 -10.90 -31.65
C ILE A 315 -15.17 -10.88 -30.83
N VAL A 316 -15.90 -9.77 -30.93
CA VAL A 316 -17.12 -9.54 -30.15
C VAL A 316 -18.38 -9.74 -30.98
N ASP A 317 -19.40 -10.26 -30.33
CA ASP A 317 -20.77 -10.37 -30.84
C ASP A 317 -21.67 -9.44 -30.01
N PHE A 318 -22.27 -8.43 -30.65
CA PHE A 318 -23.05 -7.41 -29.95
C PHE A 318 -24.40 -7.92 -29.43
N ASP A 319 -24.86 -9.08 -29.91
CA ASP A 319 -26.08 -9.72 -29.42
C ASP A 319 -25.84 -10.51 -28.12
N LYS A 320 -24.57 -10.70 -27.74
CA LYS A 320 -24.17 -11.41 -26.52
C LYS A 320 -23.94 -10.50 -25.33
N THR A 321 -24.08 -11.09 -24.15
CA THR A 321 -23.66 -10.51 -22.88
C THR A 321 -22.36 -11.15 -22.42
N TYR A 322 -21.31 -10.35 -22.21
CA TYR A 322 -20.03 -10.80 -21.70
C TYR A 322 -19.94 -10.58 -20.20
N VAL A 323 -19.52 -11.60 -19.45
CA VAL A 323 -19.23 -11.47 -18.03
C VAL A 323 -17.81 -11.90 -17.74
N MET A 324 -17.01 -10.94 -17.27
CA MET A 324 -15.64 -11.15 -16.85
C MET A 324 -15.63 -11.66 -15.41
N VAL A 325 -14.87 -12.73 -15.15
CA VAL A 325 -14.74 -13.31 -13.81
C VAL A 325 -13.28 -13.43 -13.39
N CYS A 326 -13.01 -13.07 -12.14
CA CYS A 326 -11.75 -13.35 -11.47
C CYS A 326 -12.02 -13.72 -10.00
N GLN A 327 -10.99 -13.95 -9.21
CA GLN A 327 -11.17 -14.40 -7.82
C GLN A 327 -11.99 -13.40 -6.97
N ARG A 328 -11.76 -12.08 -7.11
CA ARG A 328 -12.38 -11.05 -6.25
C ARG A 328 -13.06 -9.89 -6.98
N GLY A 329 -13.19 -9.96 -8.30
CA GLY A 329 -13.90 -8.94 -9.09
C GLY A 329 -13.03 -7.79 -9.58
N MET A 330 -11.74 -7.76 -9.25
CA MET A 330 -10.82 -6.64 -9.56
C MET A 330 -10.25 -6.74 -10.98
N ASN A 331 -9.52 -7.81 -11.28
CA ASN A 331 -9.00 -8.05 -12.63
C ASN A 331 -10.13 -8.14 -13.68
N SER A 332 -11.28 -8.71 -13.31
CA SER A 332 -12.45 -8.75 -14.20
C SER A 332 -13.01 -7.36 -14.48
N TYR A 333 -12.91 -6.44 -13.51
CA TYR A 333 -13.34 -5.06 -13.69
C TYR A 333 -12.39 -4.28 -14.61
N ILE A 334 -11.08 -4.51 -14.53
CA ILE A 334 -10.09 -3.96 -15.48
C ILE A 334 -10.43 -4.41 -16.91
N ALA A 335 -10.60 -5.72 -17.11
CA ALA A 335 -10.95 -6.28 -18.40
C ALA A 335 -12.28 -5.71 -18.93
N THR A 336 -13.27 -5.56 -18.05
CA THR A 336 -14.57 -4.93 -18.38
C THR A 336 -14.39 -3.48 -18.84
N LYS A 337 -13.58 -2.68 -18.14
CA LYS A 337 -13.26 -1.30 -18.58
C LYS A 337 -12.55 -1.28 -19.93
N MET A 338 -11.59 -2.17 -20.16
CA MET A 338 -10.90 -2.27 -21.45
C MET A 338 -11.88 -2.57 -22.59
N MET A 339 -12.83 -3.48 -22.37
CA MET A 339 -13.88 -3.79 -23.34
C MET A 339 -14.83 -2.62 -23.54
N LYS A 340 -15.33 -1.98 -22.48
CA LYS A 340 -16.23 -0.81 -22.58
C LYS A 340 -15.57 0.38 -23.28
N ASN A 341 -14.29 0.63 -23.03
CA ASN A 341 -13.58 1.72 -23.70
C ASN A 341 -13.46 1.49 -25.21
N LYS A 342 -13.33 0.23 -25.64
CA LYS A 342 -13.23 -0.13 -27.06
C LYS A 342 -14.59 -0.28 -27.73
N TYR A 343 -15.54 -0.87 -27.03
CA TYR A 343 -16.89 -1.19 -27.47
C TYR A 343 -17.91 -0.64 -26.45
N PRO A 344 -18.22 0.66 -26.50
CA PRO A 344 -19.09 1.30 -25.49
C PRO A 344 -20.48 0.67 -25.36
N GLU A 345 -21.05 0.29 -26.51
CA GLU A 345 -22.38 -0.31 -26.63
C GLU A 345 -22.42 -1.81 -26.30
N LEU A 346 -21.27 -2.46 -26.08
CA LEU A 346 -21.23 -3.89 -25.80
C LEU A 346 -21.77 -4.18 -24.40
N ASN A 347 -22.65 -5.17 -24.27
CA ASN A 347 -23.11 -5.66 -22.96
C ASN A 347 -22.00 -6.45 -22.27
N VAL A 348 -21.15 -5.78 -21.49
CA VAL A 348 -20.04 -6.39 -20.77
C VAL A 348 -20.01 -5.95 -19.30
N PHE A 349 -19.85 -6.92 -18.41
CA PHE A 349 -19.93 -6.73 -16.95
C PHE A 349 -18.80 -7.46 -16.22
N SER A 350 -18.46 -6.96 -15.03
CA SER A 350 -17.60 -7.65 -14.07
C SER A 350 -18.43 -8.23 -12.93
N LEU A 351 -18.14 -9.47 -12.54
CA LEU A 351 -18.80 -10.09 -11.39
C LEU A 351 -18.39 -9.40 -10.08
N VAL A 352 -19.36 -8.81 -9.37
CA VAL A 352 -19.16 -8.11 -8.10
C VAL A 352 -18.50 -9.02 -7.06
N GLY A 353 -17.34 -8.60 -6.55
CA GLY A 353 -16.59 -9.37 -5.55
C GLY A 353 -16.06 -10.72 -6.03
N GLY A 354 -16.14 -10.98 -7.34
CA GLY A 354 -15.66 -12.18 -8.01
C GLY A 354 -16.21 -13.48 -7.45
N ILE A 355 -15.46 -14.54 -7.70
CA ILE A 355 -15.84 -15.92 -7.31
C ILE A 355 -15.86 -16.09 -5.78
N SER A 356 -15.07 -15.32 -5.04
CA SER A 356 -15.08 -15.32 -3.58
C SER A 356 -16.46 -14.96 -3.02
N LYS A 357 -17.10 -13.90 -3.50
CA LYS A 357 -18.46 -13.54 -3.04
C LYS A 357 -19.53 -14.45 -3.63
N TYR A 358 -19.35 -14.95 -4.84
CA TYR A 358 -20.26 -15.91 -5.47
C TYR A 358 -20.46 -17.17 -4.60
N LYS A 359 -19.37 -17.72 -4.03
CA LYS A 359 -19.44 -18.91 -3.17
C LYS A 359 -20.13 -18.69 -1.82
N ILE A 360 -20.07 -17.47 -1.28
CA ILE A 360 -20.67 -17.14 0.02
C ILE A 360 -22.19 -17.01 -0.10
N ALA A 361 -22.71 -16.53 -1.23
CA ALA A 361 -24.15 -16.49 -1.52
C ALA A 361 -24.80 -17.88 -1.70
N HIS A 362 -24.03 -18.96 -1.50
CA HIS A 362 -24.42 -20.36 -1.71
C HIS A 362 -24.13 -21.26 -0.49
N LYS A 363 -23.81 -20.66 0.66
CA LYS A 363 -23.99 -21.27 1.98
C LYS A 363 -25.17 -20.59 2.65
#